data_AF-A0A955HMB7-F1
#
_entry.id   AF-A0A955HMB7-F1
#
_cell.length_a   1.000
_cell.length_b   1.000
_cell.length_c   1.000
_cell.angle_alpha   90.00
_cell.angle_beta   90.00
_cell.angle_gamma   90.00
#
_symmetry.space_group_name_H-M   'P 1'
#
loop_
_entity.id
_entity.type
_entity.pdbx_description
1 polymer ?
#
loop_
_entity_poly.entity_id
_entity_poly.type
_entity_poly.pdbx_seq_one_letter_code
_entity_poly.pdbx_strand_id
1 'polypeptide(L)'
;MDEQTQWHAGAAPTTNQCPGHRFYGSDEVYYCGHNCTIMDIAPVNVVARAHEAANKLLGEMINSREQRTVSSTGGEKGVKLERFDLIPVRPLADLARRYGVGAEKYEERNWERGYEWSKSYAALQRHLNAFWSGEDEDPETPGSHLSAAAFHIFALMEFVEKHPEFDDRQKA
;
A
#
# COMPACT_ATOMS: atom_id res chain seq x y z
N MET A 1 43.68 32.15 -10.91
CA MET A 1 42.51 32.25 -11.80
C MET A 1 41.78 30.92 -11.62
N ASP A 2 41.11 30.69 -10.49
CA ASP A 2 39.86 31.32 -10.01
C ASP A 2 38.67 30.98 -10.92
N GLU A 3 37.76 30.15 -10.42
CA GLU A 3 36.39 30.65 -10.19
C GLU A 3 35.70 29.80 -9.12
N GLN A 4 35.50 30.44 -7.96
CA GLN A 4 34.70 29.97 -6.84
C GLN A 4 33.27 29.65 -7.29
N THR A 5 32.75 28.49 -6.92
CA THR A 5 31.29 28.23 -6.91
C THR A 5 30.66 29.12 -5.83
N GLN A 6 30.36 30.37 -6.18
CA GLN A 6 29.62 31.29 -5.33
C GLN A 6 28.14 30.90 -5.34
N TRP A 7 27.62 30.57 -4.17
CA TRP A 7 26.19 30.47 -3.94
C TRP A 7 25.62 31.88 -3.80
N HIS A 8 24.91 32.36 -4.82
CA HIS A 8 24.12 33.58 -4.71
C HIS A 8 22.70 33.24 -4.27
N ALA A 9 22.23 33.85 -3.18
CA ALA A 9 20.81 33.93 -2.88
C ALA A 9 20.15 34.87 -3.90
N GLY A 10 19.69 34.31 -5.02
CA GLY A 10 18.96 35.04 -6.05
C GLY A 10 17.48 35.16 -5.69
N ALA A 11 16.92 36.36 -5.80
CA ALA A 11 15.48 36.60 -5.70
C ALA A 11 14.73 35.84 -6.81
N ALA A 12 13.46 35.51 -6.56
CA ALA A 12 12.57 34.82 -7.49
C ALA A 12 12.60 35.47 -8.88
N PRO A 13 12.74 34.70 -9.98
CA PRO A 13 12.77 35.27 -11.31
C PRO A 13 11.40 35.86 -11.65
N THR A 14 11.39 37.15 -12.01
CA THR A 14 10.26 37.74 -12.72
C THR A 14 10.15 37.08 -14.09
N THR A 15 8.91 36.91 -14.53
CA THR A 15 8.50 36.10 -15.67
C THR A 15 9.35 36.32 -16.95
N ASN A 16 9.66 35.21 -17.63
CA ASN A 16 10.20 35.10 -19.00
C ASN A 16 11.72 35.04 -19.25
N GLN A 17 12.50 34.34 -18.42
CA GLN A 17 13.83 33.87 -18.85
C GLN A 17 14.07 32.40 -18.47
N CYS A 18 13.98 31.52 -19.47
CA CYS A 18 14.59 30.19 -19.42
C CYS A 18 15.60 30.10 -20.57
N PRO A 19 16.86 29.80 -20.25
CA PRO A 19 17.42 28.57 -20.78
C PRO A 19 18.10 27.73 -19.67
N GLY A 20 17.62 26.50 -19.49
CA GLY A 20 18.48 25.38 -19.07
C GLY A 20 18.82 25.19 -17.59
N HIS A 21 18.28 25.96 -16.64
CA HIS A 21 18.57 25.75 -15.21
C HIS A 21 17.49 24.91 -14.49
N ARG A 22 17.94 23.86 -13.81
CA ARG A 22 17.14 23.06 -12.86
C ARG A 22 17.11 23.83 -11.54
N PHE A 23 15.96 24.35 -11.15
CA PHE A 23 15.80 25.02 -9.85
C PHE A 23 15.25 24.00 -8.85
N TYR A 24 15.95 23.83 -7.72
CA TYR A 24 15.48 23.07 -6.58
C TYR A 24 15.13 24.06 -5.47
N GLY A 25 13.84 24.28 -5.23
CA GLY A 25 13.32 24.87 -4.00
C GLY A 25 13.04 23.76 -2.98
N SER A 26 13.06 24.08 -1.69
CA SER A 26 12.91 23.10 -0.61
C SER A 26 11.60 22.32 -0.62
N ASP A 27 10.58 22.78 -1.35
CA ASP A 27 9.23 22.20 -1.28
C ASP A 27 8.50 22.09 -2.63
N GLU A 28 9.13 22.41 -3.78
CA GLU A 28 8.45 22.38 -5.09
C GLU A 28 9.39 22.03 -6.26
N VAL A 29 8.97 21.07 -7.10
CA VAL A 29 9.65 20.70 -8.36
C VAL A 29 8.84 21.22 -9.55
N TYR A 30 9.43 22.11 -10.35
CA TYR A 30 8.81 22.66 -11.54
C TYR A 30 9.29 21.94 -12.81
N TYR A 31 8.36 21.36 -13.58
CA TYR A 31 8.62 20.89 -14.94
C TYR A 31 7.96 21.82 -15.97
N CYS A 32 8.77 22.46 -16.82
CA CYS A 32 8.26 23.25 -17.94
C CYS A 32 7.98 22.32 -19.14
N GLY A 33 6.71 21.92 -19.30
CA GLY A 33 6.20 21.36 -20.55
C GLY A 33 5.83 22.47 -21.53
N HIS A 34 5.86 22.16 -22.83
CA HIS A 34 5.60 23.09 -23.96
C HIS A 34 4.20 23.73 -24.02
N ASN A 35 3.38 23.60 -22.98
CA ASN A 35 2.18 24.38 -22.73
C ASN A 35 1.96 24.39 -21.21
N CYS A 36 2.32 25.50 -20.56
CA CYS A 36 2.18 25.71 -19.13
C CYS A 36 0.70 25.85 -18.74
N THR A 37 0.04 24.73 -18.47
CA THR A 37 -1.01 24.67 -17.44
C THR A 37 -0.46 23.83 -16.31
N ILE A 38 -0.35 24.41 -15.12
CA ILE A 38 -0.16 23.68 -13.87
C ILE A 38 -1.32 22.68 -13.82
N MET A 39 -1.04 21.39 -14.05
CA MET A 39 -1.98 20.37 -13.65
C MET A 39 -1.88 20.28 -12.14
N ASP A 40 -2.90 20.78 -11.45
CA ASP A 40 -3.03 20.64 -10.01
C ASP A 40 -2.89 19.15 -9.66
N ILE A 41 -1.78 18.78 -9.03
CA ILE A 41 -1.65 17.47 -8.39
C ILE A 41 -2.61 17.52 -7.21
N ALA A 42 -3.76 16.86 -7.34
CA ALA A 42 -4.71 16.78 -6.25
C ALA A 42 -4.01 16.24 -5.00
N PRO A 43 -4.15 16.88 -3.82
CA PRO A 43 -3.50 16.41 -2.60
C PRO A 43 -3.96 14.98 -2.31
N VAL A 44 -3.04 14.13 -1.85
CA VAL A 44 -3.25 12.67 -1.63
C VAL A 44 -4.55 12.35 -0.87
N ASN A 45 -4.95 13.24 0.04
CA ASN A 45 -6.19 13.13 0.83
C ASN A 45 -7.49 13.22 -0.01
N VAL A 46 -7.46 13.83 -1.19
CA VAL A 46 -8.62 13.92 -2.10
C VAL A 46 -8.79 12.62 -2.89
N VAL A 47 -7.68 11.98 -3.31
CA VAL A 47 -7.71 10.69 -4.01
C VAL A 47 -8.13 9.57 -3.06
N ALA A 48 -7.63 9.56 -1.83
CA ALA A 48 -8.04 8.58 -0.80
C ALA A 48 -9.56 8.66 -0.51
N ARG A 49 -10.10 9.88 -0.33
CA ARG A 49 -11.54 10.09 -0.13
C ARG A 49 -12.39 9.72 -1.35
N ALA A 50 -11.88 9.95 -2.56
CA ALA A 50 -12.55 9.53 -3.78
C ALA A 50 -12.58 8.01 -3.93
N HIS A 51 -11.51 7.31 -3.53
CA HIS A 51 -11.44 5.86 -3.54
C HIS A 51 -12.39 5.24 -2.49
N GLU A 52 -12.46 5.83 -1.29
CA GLU A 52 -13.40 5.42 -0.24
C GLU A 52 -14.86 5.60 -0.68
N ALA A 53 -15.19 6.76 -1.27
CA ALA A 53 -16.52 7.02 -1.80
C ALA A 53 -16.89 6.09 -2.96
N ALA A 54 -15.95 5.79 -3.86
CA ALA A 54 -16.16 4.85 -4.96
C ALA A 54 -16.38 3.42 -4.45
N ASN A 55 -15.59 2.96 -3.47
CA ASN A 55 -15.76 1.64 -2.85
C ASN A 55 -17.07 1.53 -2.09
N LYS A 56 -17.50 2.60 -1.42
CA LYS A 56 -18.80 2.65 -0.75
C LYS A 56 -19.95 2.53 -1.75
N LEU A 57 -19.93 3.31 -2.83
CA LEU A 57 -20.96 3.24 -3.88
C LEU A 57 -20.96 1.89 -4.60
N LEU A 58 -19.78 1.30 -4.83
CA LEU A 58 -19.66 -0.05 -5.38
C LEU A 58 -20.28 -1.09 -4.42
N GLY A 59 -19.97 -1.00 -3.12
CA GLY A 59 -20.54 -1.87 -2.09
C GLY A 59 -22.06 -1.72 -1.96
N GLU A 60 -22.57 -0.49 -1.98
CA GLU A 60 -24.02 -0.21 -1.98
C GLU A 60 -24.69 -0.75 -3.24
N MET A 61 -24.08 -0.58 -4.41
CA MET A 61 -24.60 -1.10 -5.67
C MET A 61 -24.62 -2.64 -5.69
N ILE A 62 -23.55 -3.30 -5.21
CA ILE A 62 -23.47 -4.76 -5.11
C ILE A 62 -24.50 -5.29 -4.10
N ASN A 63 -24.66 -4.64 -2.95
CA ASN A 63 -25.59 -5.06 -1.90
C ASN A 63 -27.06 -4.73 -2.22
N SER A 64 -27.34 -3.77 -3.11
CA SER A 64 -28.72 -3.37 -3.47
C SER A 64 -29.52 -4.47 -4.18
N ARG A 65 -28.86 -5.52 -4.66
CA ARG A 65 -29.47 -6.69 -5.32
C ARG A 65 -29.08 -7.97 -4.58
N GLU A 66 -29.51 -8.12 -3.34
CA GLU A 66 -29.29 -9.34 -2.56
C GLU A 66 -29.76 -10.57 -3.35
N GLN A 67 -28.82 -11.31 -3.94
CA GLN A 67 -29.10 -12.55 -4.63
C GLN A 67 -29.32 -13.62 -3.57
N ARG A 68 -30.54 -14.15 -3.47
CA ARG A 68 -30.86 -15.22 -2.53
C ARG A 68 -30.73 -16.57 -3.23
N THR A 69 -30.17 -17.54 -2.52
CA THR A 69 -30.10 -18.94 -2.96
C THR A 69 -30.99 -19.79 -2.07
N VAL A 70 -31.65 -20.77 -2.68
CA VAL A 70 -32.51 -21.74 -2.00
C VAL A 70 -31.75 -23.06 -1.94
N SER A 71 -31.57 -23.60 -0.73
CA SER A 71 -30.95 -24.92 -0.53
C SER A 71 -31.89 -26.06 -0.93
N SER A 72 -31.37 -27.28 -0.99
CA SER A 72 -32.17 -28.50 -1.15
C SER A 72 -33.20 -28.73 -0.03
N THR A 73 -33.05 -28.04 1.12
CA THR A 73 -33.98 -28.10 2.26
C THR A 73 -35.05 -27.00 2.23
N GLY A 74 -35.04 -26.14 1.20
CA GLY A 74 -35.91 -24.96 1.10
C GLY A 74 -35.44 -23.76 1.93
N GLY A 75 -34.26 -23.83 2.55
CA GLY A 75 -33.69 -22.72 3.30
C GLY A 75 -33.15 -21.65 2.38
N GLU A 76 -33.52 -20.39 2.62
CA GLU A 76 -33.06 -19.24 1.83
C GLU A 76 -31.91 -18.50 2.53
N LYS A 77 -30.83 -18.25 1.80
CA LYS A 77 -29.69 -17.45 2.29
C LYS A 77 -29.27 -16.43 1.22
N GLY A 78 -29.08 -15.18 1.64
CA GLY A 78 -28.44 -14.16 0.80
C GLY A 78 -27.00 -14.53 0.49
N VAL A 79 -26.61 -14.35 -0.77
CA VAL A 79 -25.22 -14.45 -1.24
C VAL A 79 -24.56 -13.10 -1.00
N LYS A 80 -23.51 -13.10 -0.18
CA LYS A 80 -22.66 -11.93 0.05
C LYS A 80 -21.47 -11.94 -0.89
N LEU A 81 -20.89 -10.75 -1.10
CA LEU A 81 -19.68 -10.60 -1.91
C LEU A 81 -18.46 -11.24 -1.23
N GLU A 82 -18.39 -11.19 0.10
CA GLU A 82 -17.31 -11.76 0.90
C GLU A 82 -17.40 -13.29 0.96
N ARG A 83 -16.94 -13.95 -0.11
CA ARG A 83 -17.01 -15.40 -0.32
C ARG A 83 -15.79 -16.13 0.24
N PHE A 84 -15.73 -16.26 1.57
CA PHE A 84 -14.67 -17.01 2.26
C PHE A 84 -14.56 -18.48 1.81
N ASP A 85 -15.67 -19.07 1.37
CA ASP A 85 -15.74 -20.45 0.87
C ASP A 85 -14.97 -20.68 -0.44
N LEU A 86 -14.66 -19.61 -1.18
CA LEU A 86 -13.86 -19.67 -2.42
C LEU A 86 -12.36 -19.55 -2.17
N ILE A 87 -11.92 -19.26 -0.95
CA ILE A 87 -10.50 -19.15 -0.61
C ILE A 87 -9.93 -20.57 -0.45
N PRO A 88 -8.83 -20.93 -1.17
CA PRO A 88 -8.19 -22.22 -0.99
C PRO A 88 -7.79 -22.45 0.48
N VAL A 89 -8.29 -23.54 1.07
CA VAL A 89 -8.15 -23.83 2.51
C VAL A 89 -6.69 -23.99 2.92
N ARG A 90 -5.86 -24.63 2.08
CA ARG A 90 -4.43 -24.85 2.40
C ARG A 90 -3.68 -23.50 2.54
N PRO A 91 -3.63 -22.61 1.53
CA PRO A 91 -3.04 -21.28 1.68
C PRO A 91 -3.61 -20.45 2.83
N LEU A 92 -4.92 -20.54 3.08
CA LEU A 92 -5.54 -19.85 4.22
C LEU A 92 -5.00 -20.36 5.56
N ALA A 93 -4.83 -21.68 5.70
CA ALA A 93 -4.23 -22.29 6.89
C ALA A 93 -2.73 -21.94 7.02
N ASP A 94 -2.00 -21.83 5.91
CA ASP A 94 -0.60 -21.38 5.91
C ASP A 94 -0.48 -19.94 6.43
N LEU A 95 -1.36 -19.04 5.99
CA LEU A 95 -1.43 -17.66 6.50
C LEU A 95 -1.80 -17.63 7.98
N ALA A 96 -2.80 -18.40 8.41
CA ALA A 96 -3.21 -18.48 9.82
C ALA A 96 -2.06 -18.99 10.73
N ARG A 97 -1.32 -20.01 10.26
CA ARG A 97 -0.11 -20.48 10.96
C ARG A 97 0.95 -19.38 11.08
N ARG A 98 1.15 -18.56 10.05
CA ARG A 98 2.10 -17.44 10.12
C ARG A 98 1.75 -16.43 11.21
N TYR A 99 0.46 -16.13 11.42
CA TYR A 99 0.01 -15.33 12.56
C TYR A 99 0.34 -16.01 13.90
N GLY A 100 0.14 -17.32 14.01
CA GLY A 100 0.50 -18.10 15.20
C GLY A 100 2.00 -18.04 15.52
N VAL A 101 2.86 -18.28 14.52
CA VAL A 101 4.32 -18.17 14.68
C VAL A 101 4.74 -16.75 15.08
N GLY A 102 4.08 -15.73 14.52
CA GLY A 102 4.27 -14.34 14.93
C GLY A 102 3.90 -14.08 16.39
N ALA A 103 2.81 -14.68 16.88
CA ALA A 103 2.34 -14.55 18.26
C ALA A 103 3.15 -15.38 19.28
N GLU A 104 3.94 -16.36 18.83
CA GLU A 104 4.93 -17.04 19.68
C GLU A 104 6.25 -16.27 19.73
N LYS A 105 6.69 -15.72 18.59
CA LYS A 105 7.94 -14.94 18.47
C LYS A 105 7.85 -13.56 19.10
N TYR A 106 6.67 -12.95 19.05
CA TYR A 106 6.35 -11.65 19.62
C TYR A 106 5.15 -11.79 20.57
N GLU A 107 4.67 -10.70 21.16
CA GLU A 107 3.40 -10.71 21.90
C GLU A 107 2.21 -10.98 20.96
N GLU A 108 1.16 -11.60 21.50
CA GLU A 108 -0.11 -11.75 20.79
C GLU A 108 -0.59 -10.38 20.26
N ARG A 109 -1.06 -10.35 19.00
CA ARG A 109 -1.51 -9.13 18.32
C ARG A 109 -0.45 -8.00 18.22
N ASN A 110 0.84 -8.26 18.44
CA ASN A 110 1.89 -7.22 18.38
C ASN A 110 1.90 -6.42 17.07
N TRP A 111 1.57 -7.05 15.94
CA TRP A 111 1.53 -6.39 14.63
C TRP A 111 0.46 -5.28 14.55
N GLU A 112 -0.60 -5.34 15.36
CA GLU A 112 -1.68 -4.34 15.39
C GLU A 112 -1.28 -3.03 16.05
N ARG A 113 -0.07 -2.94 16.61
CA ARG A 113 0.47 -1.68 17.12
C ARG A 113 0.87 -0.71 16.02
N GLY A 114 0.97 -1.20 14.78
CA GLY A 114 1.51 -0.44 13.66
C GLY A 114 3.03 -0.24 13.76
N TYR A 115 3.65 0.01 12.62
CA TYR A 115 5.04 0.42 12.48
C TYR A 115 5.27 0.96 11.06
N GLU A 116 6.43 1.56 10.84
CA GLU A 116 6.85 2.18 9.58
C GLU A 116 6.62 1.23 8.40
N TRP A 117 5.83 1.67 7.42
CA TRP A 117 5.36 0.82 6.33
C TRP A 117 6.50 0.20 5.52
N SER A 118 7.63 0.91 5.41
CA SER A 118 8.85 0.42 4.80
C SER A 118 9.37 -0.88 5.41
N LYS A 119 9.16 -1.13 6.71
CA LYS A 119 9.60 -2.38 7.37
C LYS A 119 8.83 -3.58 6.83
N SER A 120 7.50 -3.47 6.71
CA SER A 120 6.67 -4.51 6.11
C SER A 120 6.97 -4.66 4.62
N TYR A 121 7.12 -3.55 3.89
CA TYR A 121 7.44 -3.59 2.47
C TYR A 121 8.80 -4.27 2.20
N ALA A 122 9.84 -3.92 2.95
CA ALA A 122 11.16 -4.53 2.79
C ALA A 122 11.15 -6.04 3.15
N ALA A 123 10.43 -6.44 4.21
CA ALA A 123 10.31 -7.84 4.59
C ALA A 123 9.52 -8.66 3.55
N LEU A 124 8.40 -8.13 3.07
CA LEU A 124 7.64 -8.66 1.93
C LEU A 124 8.55 -8.93 0.73
N GLN A 125 9.33 -7.92 0.30
CA GLN A 125 10.20 -8.05 -0.86
C GLN A 125 11.30 -9.10 -0.67
N ARG A 126 11.86 -9.25 0.54
CA ARG A 126 12.83 -10.33 0.83
C ARG A 126 12.20 -11.71 0.70
N HIS A 127 10.99 -11.91 1.23
CA HIS A 127 10.29 -13.21 1.07
C HIS A 127 9.93 -13.49 -0.38
N LEU A 128 9.43 -12.49 -1.13
CA LEU A 128 9.14 -12.67 -2.55
C LEU A 128 10.39 -12.96 -3.39
N ASN A 129 11.50 -12.29 -3.11
CA ASN A 129 12.76 -12.52 -3.81
C ASN A 129 13.36 -13.91 -3.49
N ALA A 130 13.26 -14.39 -2.25
CA ALA A 130 13.69 -15.73 -1.86
C ALA A 130 12.87 -16.81 -2.58
N PHE A 131 11.54 -16.66 -2.57
CA PHE A 131 10.64 -17.52 -3.36
C PHE A 131 11.00 -17.51 -4.85
N TRP A 132 11.19 -16.32 -5.43
CA TRP A 132 11.57 -16.20 -6.83
C TRP A 132 12.95 -16.81 -7.15
N SER A 133 13.82 -16.91 -6.15
CA SER A 133 15.13 -17.56 -6.25
C SER A 133 15.08 -19.08 -6.09
N GLY A 134 13.89 -19.66 -5.90
CA GLY A 134 13.67 -21.10 -5.77
C GLY A 134 13.63 -21.63 -4.34
N GLU A 135 13.52 -20.75 -3.34
CA GLU A 135 13.37 -21.12 -1.92
C GLU A 135 11.89 -21.10 -1.52
N ASP A 136 11.28 -22.27 -1.34
CA ASP A 136 9.84 -22.36 -1.03
C ASP A 136 9.50 -22.07 0.44
N GLU A 137 10.39 -22.48 1.35
CA GLU A 137 10.22 -22.44 2.81
C GLU A 137 11.24 -21.51 3.48
N ASP A 138 10.78 -20.71 4.44
CA ASP A 138 11.61 -19.75 5.18
C ASP A 138 12.51 -20.49 6.19
N PRO A 139 13.85 -20.39 6.07
CA PRO A 139 14.79 -21.11 6.93
C PRO A 139 14.90 -20.48 8.33
N GLU A 140 14.54 -19.20 8.48
CA GLU A 140 14.63 -18.48 9.76
C GLU A 140 13.39 -18.70 10.62
N THR A 141 12.23 -18.80 9.98
CA THR A 141 10.93 -18.91 10.65
C THR A 141 10.08 -19.96 9.94
N PRO A 142 9.59 -21.01 10.63
CA PRO A 142 8.86 -22.09 9.99
C PRO A 142 7.70 -21.63 9.09
N GLY A 143 7.68 -22.13 7.86
CA GLY A 143 6.59 -21.97 6.89
C GLY A 143 7.03 -21.32 5.58
N SER A 144 6.11 -21.28 4.61
CA SER A 144 6.41 -20.80 3.26
C SER A 144 6.75 -19.31 3.21
N HIS A 145 7.70 -18.93 2.35
CA HIS A 145 7.95 -17.52 2.00
C HIS A 145 6.69 -16.80 1.54
N LEU A 146 5.78 -17.49 0.84
CA LEU A 146 4.54 -16.88 0.34
C LEU A 146 3.55 -16.56 1.47
N SER A 147 3.49 -17.36 2.54
CA SER A 147 2.63 -17.05 3.68
C SER A 147 3.19 -15.88 4.51
N ALA A 148 4.52 -15.78 4.60
CA ALA A 148 5.19 -14.62 5.20
C ALA A 148 4.96 -13.34 4.38
N ALA A 149 5.06 -13.42 3.05
CA ALA A 149 4.71 -12.33 2.15
C ALA A 149 3.24 -11.91 2.30
N ALA A 150 2.31 -12.88 2.31
CA ALA A 150 0.89 -12.62 2.50
C ALA A 150 0.60 -11.92 3.83
N PHE A 151 1.26 -12.31 4.93
CA PHE A 151 1.16 -11.62 6.21
C PHE A 151 1.51 -10.13 6.09
N HIS A 152 2.63 -9.79 5.44
CA HIS A 152 3.02 -8.38 5.28
C HIS A 152 2.06 -7.58 4.39
N ILE A 153 1.47 -8.20 3.36
CA ILE A 153 0.41 -7.57 2.57
C ILE A 153 -0.82 -7.28 3.43
N PHE A 154 -1.30 -8.25 4.22
CA PHE A 154 -2.46 -8.05 5.11
C PHE A 154 -2.19 -6.99 6.18
N ALA A 155 -0.98 -6.98 6.76
CA ALA A 155 -0.58 -5.95 7.70
C ALA A 155 -0.59 -4.56 7.05
N LEU A 156 -0.06 -4.41 5.84
CA LEU A 156 -0.08 -3.14 5.11
C LEU A 156 -1.50 -2.69 4.75
N MET A 157 -2.37 -3.61 4.33
CA MET A 157 -3.79 -3.30 4.07
C MET A 157 -4.47 -2.75 5.33
N GLU A 158 -4.21 -3.35 6.49
CA GLU A 158 -4.71 -2.85 7.77
C GLU A 158 -4.10 -1.49 8.14
N PHE A 159 -2.80 -1.32 7.92
CA PHE A 159 -2.08 -0.09 8.29
C PHE A 159 -2.51 1.11 7.47
N VAL A 160 -2.90 0.93 6.20
CA VAL A 160 -3.46 2.00 5.38
C VAL A 160 -4.68 2.65 6.06
N GLU A 161 -5.53 1.83 6.69
CA GLU A 161 -6.75 2.29 7.34
C GLU A 161 -6.54 2.70 8.80
N LYS A 162 -5.76 1.92 9.56
CA LYS A 162 -5.64 2.08 11.02
C LYS A 162 -4.38 2.80 11.50
N HIS A 163 -3.35 2.82 10.67
CA HIS A 163 -2.04 3.36 11.02
C HIS A 163 -1.41 4.24 9.90
N PRO A 164 -2.14 5.23 9.36
CA PRO A 164 -1.60 6.14 8.34
C PRO A 164 -0.45 7.01 8.87
N GLU A 165 -0.34 7.19 10.19
CA GLU A 165 0.76 7.91 10.84
C GLU A 165 2.13 7.27 10.64
N PHE A 166 2.17 5.98 10.26
CA PHE A 166 3.41 5.26 10.00
C PHE A 166 3.75 5.12 8.50
N ASP A 167 3.04 5.82 7.61
CA ASP A 167 3.39 5.87 6.19
C ASP A 167 4.68 6.69 5.95
N ASP A 168 5.78 5.99 5.78
CA ASP A 168 7.12 6.54 5.55
C ASP A 168 7.59 6.40 4.08
N ARG A 169 6.66 6.17 3.15
CA ARG A 169 6.99 6.09 1.72
C ARG A 169 7.55 7.43 1.24
N GLN A 170 8.62 7.34 0.42
CA GLN A 170 9.15 8.52 -0.25
C GLN A 170 8.09 9.09 -1.20
N LYS A 171 7.69 10.33 -0.94
CA LYS A 171 6.81 11.11 -1.81
C LYS A 171 7.71 11.79 -2.85
N ALA A 172 7.42 11.54 -4.12
CA ALA A 172 8.12 12.15 -5.24
C ALA A 172 7.69 13.61 -5.44
#